data_AF-A0AA97DYJ5-F1
#
_entry.id   AF-A0AA97DYJ5-F1
#
_cell.length_a   1.000
_cell.length_b   1.000
_cell.length_c   1.000
_cell.angle_alpha   90.00
_cell.angle_beta   90.00
_cell.angle_gamma   90.00
#
_symmetry.space_group_name_H-M   'P 1'
#
loop_
_entity.id
_entity.type
_entity.pdbx_description
1 polymer ?
#
loop_
_entity_poly.entity_id
_entity_poly.type
_entity_poly.pdbx_seq_one_letter_code
_entity_poly.pdbx_strand_id
1 'polypeptide(L)'
;MPHFFNQAPIIIDISKMKRGITLDEFEALIRSVSTLGLGVIGWRCHPENLPVWKGSVSIPLLPASKARAIQTVPEVKEEVSPDVVVKTVVEERLVPQATKVVTKPIRSGQQVYAEGDLIILAQVSAGAEVLADGNIHVYGSLRGRALAGVKGDIEARIFCKSMEAELVSIAGNFMLSDALQDIVWKDSAQVLLVDDSLEITPL
;
A
#
# COMPACT_ATOMS: atom_id res chain seq x y z
N MET A 1 15.40 -9.42 28.93
CA MET A 1 14.57 -9.25 27.71
C MET A 1 15.13 -8.08 26.91
N PRO A 2 15.09 -8.12 25.56
CA PRO A 2 15.61 -7.03 24.74
C PRO A 2 14.84 -5.73 25.05
N HIS A 3 15.55 -4.65 25.39
CA HIS A 3 14.98 -3.34 25.72
C HIS A 3 14.31 -2.62 24.53
N PHE A 4 14.24 -3.27 23.36
CA PHE A 4 13.86 -2.67 22.09
C PHE A 4 12.40 -2.18 22.03
N PHE A 5 11.49 -2.79 22.79
CA PHE A 5 10.06 -2.44 22.77
C PHE A 5 9.63 -1.51 23.92
N ASN A 6 10.58 -1.04 24.74
CA ASN A 6 10.25 -0.15 25.85
C ASN A 6 9.81 1.22 25.29
N GLN A 7 8.55 1.57 25.51
CA GLN A 7 7.87 2.76 25.01
C GLN A 7 7.80 2.88 23.47
N ALA A 8 7.84 1.76 22.75
CA ALA A 8 7.68 1.80 21.29
C ALA A 8 6.34 2.46 20.91
N PRO A 9 6.35 3.50 20.04
CA PRO A 9 5.14 4.22 19.68
C PRO A 9 4.28 3.38 18.75
N ILE A 10 2.99 3.21 19.09
CA ILE A 10 2.04 2.44 18.30
C ILE A 10 0.75 3.22 18.03
N ILE A 11 0.10 2.87 16.92
CA ILE A 11 -1.23 3.37 16.54
C ILE A 11 -2.21 2.20 16.62
N ILE A 12 -3.35 2.39 17.29
CA ILE A 12 -4.42 1.39 17.35
C ILE A 12 -5.39 1.64 16.19
N ASP A 13 -5.47 0.71 15.24
CA ASP A 13 -6.39 0.80 14.11
C ASP A 13 -7.61 -0.12 14.30
N ILE A 14 -8.77 0.48 14.57
CA ILE A 14 -10.06 -0.23 14.70
C ILE A 14 -10.91 -0.11 13.43
N SER A 15 -10.35 0.36 12.31
CA SER A 15 -11.12 0.61 11.08
C SER A 15 -11.71 -0.65 10.45
N LYS A 16 -11.13 -1.84 10.74
CA LYS A 16 -11.63 -3.14 10.26
C LYS A 16 -12.60 -3.83 11.25
N MET A 17 -12.93 -3.19 12.38
CA MET A 17 -13.86 -3.77 13.35
C MET A 17 -15.30 -3.68 12.84
N LYS A 18 -15.95 -4.85 12.67
CA LYS A 18 -17.36 -4.95 12.27
C LYS A 18 -18.33 -4.59 13.40
N ARG A 19 -17.90 -4.75 14.65
CA ARG A 19 -18.65 -4.38 15.85
C ARG A 19 -18.08 -3.08 16.40
N GLY A 20 -18.95 -2.12 16.74
CA GLY A 20 -18.54 -0.91 17.45
C GLY A 20 -17.98 -1.23 18.84
N ILE A 21 -16.93 -0.52 19.23
CA ILE A 21 -16.29 -0.66 20.55
C ILE A 21 -16.83 0.39 21.52
N THR A 22 -17.06 0.00 22.77
CA THR A 22 -17.47 0.91 23.84
C THR A 22 -16.27 1.66 24.42
N LEU A 23 -16.53 2.76 25.14
CA LEU A 23 -15.46 3.55 25.77
C LEU A 23 -14.67 2.70 26.78
N ASP A 24 -15.37 1.93 27.60
CA ASP A 24 -14.75 1.08 28.63
C ASP A 24 -13.85 -0.01 28.02
N GLU A 25 -14.29 -0.63 26.92
CA GLU A 25 -13.49 -1.62 26.17
C GLU A 25 -12.24 -0.97 25.56
N PHE A 26 -12.36 0.25 25.03
CA PHE A 26 -11.25 0.98 24.45
C PHE A 26 -10.22 1.43 25.51
N GLU A 27 -10.67 1.90 26.67
CA GLU A 27 -9.79 2.23 27.78
C GLU A 27 -9.08 0.99 28.35
N ALA A 28 -9.79 -0.14 28.44
CA ALA A 28 -9.20 -1.41 28.85
C ALA A 28 -8.11 -1.87 27.86
N LEU A 29 -8.32 -1.67 26.56
CA LEU A 29 -7.32 -1.95 25.52
C LEU A 29 -6.07 -1.08 25.70
N ILE A 30 -6.23 0.23 25.91
CA ILE A 30 -5.10 1.16 26.15
C ILE A 30 -4.29 0.73 27.38
N ARG A 31 -4.97 0.39 28.49
CA ARG A 31 -4.30 -0.09 29.72
C ARG A 31 -3.52 -1.37 29.46
N SER A 32 -4.12 -2.32 28.75
CA SER A 32 -3.47 -3.59 28.41
C SER A 32 -2.20 -3.38 27.56
N VAL A 33 -2.29 -2.51 26.54
CA VAL A 33 -1.14 -2.16 25.72
C VAL A 33 -0.04 -1.46 26.53
N SER A 34 -0.42 -0.57 27.45
CA SER A 34 0.54 0.10 28.34
C SER A 34 1.25 -0.88 29.28
N THR A 35 0.56 -1.90 29.79
CA THR A 35 1.20 -2.95 30.62
C THR A 35 2.23 -3.80 29.85
N LEU A 36 2.13 -3.83 28.52
CA LEU A 36 3.11 -4.49 27.64
C LEU A 36 4.33 -3.60 27.34
N GLY A 37 4.40 -2.40 27.92
CA GLY A 37 5.49 -1.45 27.70
C GLY A 37 5.40 -0.66 26.39
N LEU A 38 4.26 -0.68 25.70
CA LEU A 38 4.05 0.05 24.44
C LEU A 38 3.38 1.41 24.69
N GLY A 39 3.78 2.43 23.91
CA GLY A 39 3.22 3.77 23.98
C GLY A 39 2.16 4.00 22.90
N VAL A 40 0.89 4.12 23.28
CA VAL A 40 -0.18 4.46 22.33
C VAL A 40 -0.14 5.94 22.01
N ILE A 41 0.20 6.30 20.76
CA ILE A 41 0.32 7.69 20.32
C ILE A 41 -0.90 8.19 19.53
N GLY A 42 -1.81 7.29 19.14
CA GLY A 42 -2.98 7.63 18.35
C GLY A 42 -3.85 6.41 18.06
N TRP A 43 -5.07 6.67 17.59
CA TRP A 43 -5.97 5.62 17.12
C TRP A 43 -6.69 6.01 15.84
N ARG A 44 -7.24 5.03 15.12
CA ARG A 44 -7.94 5.21 13.84
C ARG A 44 -9.23 4.44 13.82
N CYS A 45 -10.23 5.00 13.15
CA CYS A 45 -11.54 4.38 12.96
C CYS A 45 -12.09 4.76 11.59
N HIS A 46 -12.92 3.89 11.01
CA HIS A 46 -13.60 4.17 9.75
C HIS A 46 -14.58 5.35 9.93
N PRO A 47 -14.64 6.32 8.98
CA PRO A 47 -15.50 7.51 9.08
C PRO A 47 -16.97 7.20 9.35
N GLU A 48 -17.47 6.12 8.77
CA GLU A 48 -18.87 5.69 8.88
C GLU A 48 -19.19 4.97 10.20
N ASN A 49 -18.17 4.58 10.97
CA ASN A 49 -18.32 3.84 12.23
C ASN A 49 -17.69 4.60 13.41
N LEU A 50 -17.70 5.94 13.36
CA LEU A 50 -17.12 6.75 14.42
C LEU A 50 -17.87 6.55 15.75
N PRO A 51 -17.16 6.17 16.83
CA PRO A 51 -17.81 6.04 18.12
C PRO A 51 -18.20 7.42 18.68
N VAL A 52 -19.34 7.47 19.36
CA VAL A 52 -19.91 8.69 19.95
C VAL A 52 -18.96 9.32 20.99
N TRP A 53 -18.11 8.51 21.61
CA TRP A 53 -17.13 8.90 22.64
C TRP A 53 -15.78 9.37 22.07
N LYS A 54 -15.64 9.58 20.75
CA LYS A 54 -14.38 10.00 20.09
C LYS A 54 -13.65 11.18 20.78
N GLY A 55 -14.38 12.12 21.40
CA GLY A 55 -13.82 13.28 22.08
C GLY A 55 -13.56 13.09 23.58
N SER A 56 -13.91 11.94 24.15
CA SER A 56 -13.79 11.64 25.58
C SER A 56 -12.46 11.01 25.96
N VAL A 57 -11.64 10.61 24.97
CA VAL A 57 -10.35 9.94 25.19
C VAL A 57 -9.20 10.94 25.03
N SER A 58 -8.18 10.81 25.88
CA SER A 58 -6.97 11.64 25.88
C SER A 58 -6.01 11.36 24.70
N ILE A 59 -6.31 10.36 23.88
CA ILE A 59 -5.51 9.92 22.74
C ILE A 59 -6.13 10.45 21.44
N PRO A 60 -5.36 11.12 20.57
CA PRO A 60 -5.90 11.72 19.36
C PRO A 60 -6.43 10.67 18.39
N LEU A 61 -7.63 10.92 17.82
CA LEU A 61 -8.07 10.22 16.62
C LEU A 61 -7.25 10.76 15.44
N LEU A 62 -6.43 9.89 14.87
CA LEU A 62 -5.68 10.17 13.67
C LEU A 62 -6.59 10.03 12.45
N PRO A 63 -6.37 10.83 11.38
CA PRO A 63 -7.07 10.62 10.13
C PRO A 63 -6.85 9.19 9.63
N ALA A 64 -7.83 8.67 8.90
CA ALA A 64 -7.66 7.45 8.13
C ALA A 64 -6.35 7.57 7.34
N SER A 65 -5.55 6.50 7.34
CA SER A 65 -4.27 6.51 6.65
C SER A 65 -4.51 6.66 5.15
N LYS A 66 -4.51 7.89 4.66
CA LYS A 66 -4.10 8.15 3.29
C LYS A 66 -2.60 7.90 3.31
N ALA A 67 -2.17 6.70 2.96
CA ALA A 67 -0.82 6.52 2.44
C ALA A 67 -0.68 7.56 1.32
N ARG A 68 -0.01 8.67 1.64
CA ARG A 68 0.29 9.83 0.79
C ARG A 68 -0.81 10.22 -0.21
N ALA A 69 -1.88 10.88 0.27
CA ALA A 69 -2.72 11.66 -0.64
C ALA A 69 -1.99 12.95 -1.02
N ILE A 70 -1.71 13.08 -2.31
CA ILE A 70 -1.34 14.36 -2.94
C ILE A 70 -2.52 15.32 -2.74
N GLN A 71 -2.21 16.50 -2.22
CA GLN A 71 -3.14 17.61 -2.06
C GLN A 71 -3.51 18.16 -3.44
N THR A 72 -4.80 18.31 -3.70
CA THR A 72 -5.32 19.31 -4.62
C THR A 72 -6.14 20.32 -3.82
N VAL A 73 -5.74 21.58 -3.96
CA VAL A 73 -6.36 22.78 -3.39
C VAL A 73 -7.65 23.07 -4.18
N PRO A 74 -8.69 23.71 -3.59
CA PRO A 74 -10.08 23.60 -4.02
C PRO A 74 -10.51 24.75 -4.93
N GLU A 75 -11.51 24.51 -5.80
CA GLU A 75 -12.35 25.60 -6.33
C GLU A 75 -13.82 25.20 -6.48
N VAL A 76 -14.63 25.98 -5.74
CA VAL A 76 -15.93 26.59 -6.04
C VAL A 76 -17.19 25.73 -6.09
N LYS A 77 -18.10 26.12 -5.19
CA LYS A 77 -19.53 25.82 -5.10
C LYS A 77 -20.29 26.36 -6.30
N GLU A 78 -21.26 25.61 -6.79
CA GLU A 78 -22.55 26.17 -7.22
C GLU A 78 -23.68 25.13 -7.01
N GLU A 79 -24.68 25.51 -6.21
CA GLU A 79 -26.04 24.93 -6.22
C GLU A 79 -26.64 25.21 -7.62
N VAL A 80 -27.54 24.41 -8.22
CA VAL A 80 -28.96 24.22 -7.88
C VAL A 80 -29.53 22.95 -8.56
N SER A 81 -30.49 22.30 -7.88
CA SER A 81 -31.37 21.15 -8.20
C SER A 81 -32.37 21.35 -9.38
N PRO A 82 -33.28 20.38 -9.71
CA PRO A 82 -33.25 18.91 -9.71
C PRO A 82 -33.81 18.25 -11.01
N ASP A 83 -33.76 16.91 -11.05
CA ASP A 83 -34.62 15.98 -11.81
C ASP A 83 -34.44 15.81 -13.33
N VAL A 84 -33.60 14.84 -13.72
CA VAL A 84 -34.03 13.71 -14.58
C VAL A 84 -33.22 12.47 -14.19
N VAL A 85 -33.90 11.45 -13.65
CA VAL A 85 -33.33 10.11 -13.41
C VAL A 85 -33.17 9.41 -14.76
N VAL A 86 -32.01 9.59 -15.40
CA VAL A 86 -31.56 8.67 -16.44
C VAL A 86 -30.68 7.63 -15.75
N LYS A 87 -31.15 6.39 -15.68
CA LYS A 87 -30.32 5.22 -15.35
C LYS A 87 -29.29 5.04 -16.47
N THR A 88 -28.25 5.85 -16.46
CA THR A 88 -27.06 5.62 -17.26
C THR A 88 -26.28 4.57 -16.51
N VAL A 89 -26.30 3.33 -17.01
CA VAL A 89 -25.30 2.33 -16.66
C VAL A 89 -23.97 2.95 -17.07
N VAL A 90 -23.25 3.51 -16.10
CA VAL A 90 -21.86 3.94 -16.27
C VAL A 90 -21.08 2.65 -16.42
N GLU A 91 -21.00 2.15 -17.64
CA GLU A 91 -19.91 1.29 -18.02
C GLU A 91 -18.66 2.14 -17.80
N GLU A 92 -17.97 1.88 -16.70
CA GLU A 92 -16.73 2.55 -16.32
C GLU A 92 -15.74 2.29 -17.44
N ARG A 93 -15.69 3.23 -18.38
CA ARG A 93 -14.76 3.19 -19.49
C ARG A 93 -13.38 3.32 -18.89
N LEU A 94 -12.74 2.17 -18.63
CA LEU A 94 -11.33 2.07 -18.29
C LEU A 94 -10.57 2.88 -19.34
N VAL A 95 -10.20 4.11 -18.99
CA VAL A 95 -9.30 4.92 -19.80
C VAL A 95 -7.97 4.19 -19.75
N PRO A 96 -7.44 3.66 -20.87
CA PRO A 96 -6.19 2.93 -20.84
C PRO A 96 -5.10 3.87 -20.34
N GLN A 97 -4.57 3.59 -19.15
CA GLN A 97 -3.40 4.28 -18.60
C GLN A 97 -2.22 4.00 -19.53
N ALA A 98 -1.51 5.06 -19.96
CA ALA A 98 -0.41 4.91 -20.91
C ALA A 98 0.79 4.20 -20.25
N THR A 99 1.27 3.12 -20.87
CA THR A 99 2.46 2.40 -20.42
C THR A 99 3.69 3.30 -20.46
N LYS A 100 4.45 3.36 -19.37
CA LYS A 100 5.71 4.09 -19.28
C LYS A 100 6.89 3.18 -19.54
N VAL A 101 7.74 3.54 -20.50
CA VAL A 101 8.95 2.78 -20.85
C VAL A 101 10.20 3.52 -20.38
N VAL A 102 11.06 2.85 -19.62
CA VAL A 102 12.35 3.36 -19.14
C VAL A 102 13.47 2.52 -19.73
N THR A 103 14.32 3.17 -20.53
CA THR A 103 15.43 2.51 -21.24
C THR A 103 16.78 2.67 -20.54
N LYS A 104 16.84 3.51 -19.50
CA LYS A 104 18.06 3.78 -18.74
C LYS A 104 18.09 3.00 -17.42
N PRO A 105 19.26 2.59 -16.92
CA PRO A 105 19.38 1.97 -15.61
C PRO A 105 18.85 2.86 -14.49
N ILE A 106 18.11 2.26 -13.55
CA ILE A 106 17.61 2.95 -12.36
C ILE A 106 18.61 2.70 -11.23
N ARG A 107 19.20 3.78 -10.71
CA ARG A 107 20.33 3.74 -9.75
C ARG A 107 19.84 3.85 -8.32
N SER A 108 20.69 3.47 -7.37
CA SER A 108 20.41 3.57 -5.93
C SER A 108 19.91 4.97 -5.56
N GLY A 109 18.85 5.02 -4.75
CA GLY A 109 18.21 6.26 -4.31
C GLY A 109 17.26 6.90 -5.33
N GLN A 110 17.16 6.36 -6.56
CA GLN A 110 16.20 6.84 -7.54
C GLN A 110 14.85 6.15 -7.35
N GLN A 111 13.78 6.92 -7.58
CA GLN A 111 12.42 6.43 -7.61
C GLN A 111 11.80 6.70 -8.98
N VAL A 112 11.15 5.69 -9.56
CA VAL A 112 10.39 5.80 -10.82
C VAL A 112 8.95 5.39 -10.57
N TYR A 113 8.01 6.26 -10.96
CA TYR A 113 6.58 6.01 -10.87
C TYR A 113 5.91 6.01 -12.25
N ALA A 114 4.90 5.15 -12.44
CA ALA A 114 4.00 5.10 -13.59
C ALA A 114 2.53 4.98 -13.12
N GLU A 115 1.63 5.72 -13.77
CA GLU A 115 0.17 5.65 -13.50
C GLU A 115 -0.51 4.44 -14.15
N GLY A 116 0.19 3.72 -15.04
CA GLY A 116 -0.24 2.45 -15.61
C GLY A 116 0.91 1.44 -15.50
N ASP A 117 1.09 0.65 -16.54
CA ASP A 117 2.19 -0.32 -16.60
C ASP A 117 3.56 0.38 -16.72
N LEU A 118 4.56 -0.18 -16.05
CA LEU A 118 5.94 0.27 -16.09
C LEU A 118 6.83 -0.80 -16.73
N ILE A 119 7.45 -0.47 -17.86
CA ILE A 119 8.42 -1.33 -18.54
C ILE A 119 9.82 -0.73 -18.38
N ILE A 120 10.76 -1.54 -17.92
CA ILE A 120 12.15 -1.17 -17.69
C ILE A 120 13.04 -2.09 -18.53
N LEU A 121 13.70 -1.53 -19.53
CA LEU A 121 14.60 -2.25 -20.45
C LEU A 121 16.05 -2.31 -19.94
N ALA A 122 16.27 -2.06 -18.65
CA ALA A 122 17.57 -1.95 -18.02
C ALA A 122 17.56 -2.53 -16.59
N GLN A 123 18.72 -2.51 -15.93
CA GLN A 123 18.84 -2.94 -14.53
C GLN A 123 18.20 -1.93 -13.56
N VAL A 124 17.61 -2.47 -12.49
CA VAL A 124 17.18 -1.74 -11.30
C VAL A 124 18.18 -2.06 -10.19
N SER A 125 18.93 -1.07 -9.74
CA SER A 125 20.00 -1.25 -8.75
C SER A 125 19.45 -1.43 -7.34
N ALA A 126 20.24 -2.02 -6.44
CA ALA A 126 19.95 -1.99 -5.00
C ALA A 126 19.71 -0.54 -4.53
N GLY A 127 18.79 -0.35 -3.60
CA GLY A 127 18.35 0.97 -3.13
C GLY A 127 17.51 1.78 -4.11
N ALA A 128 17.31 1.33 -5.36
CA ALA A 128 16.35 1.95 -6.28
C ALA A 128 14.92 1.48 -6.01
N GLU A 129 13.93 2.28 -6.40
CA GLU A 129 12.52 1.98 -6.20
C GLU A 129 11.71 2.22 -7.48
N VAL A 130 10.89 1.25 -7.84
CA VAL A 130 10.01 1.32 -9.01
C VAL A 130 8.58 1.04 -8.59
N LEU A 131 7.67 1.93 -9.00
CA LEU A 131 6.27 1.91 -8.61
C LEU A 131 5.39 2.01 -9.85
N ALA A 132 4.34 1.21 -9.89
CA ALA A 132 3.34 1.25 -10.95
C ALA A 132 1.95 1.05 -10.35
N ASP A 133 0.96 1.80 -10.85
CA ASP A 133 -0.44 1.51 -10.53
C ASP A 133 -0.90 0.22 -11.20
N GLY A 134 -0.29 -0.18 -12.33
CA GLY A 134 -0.50 -1.45 -13.01
C GLY A 134 0.69 -2.42 -12.85
N ASN A 135 1.04 -3.09 -13.95
CA ASN A 135 2.10 -4.10 -13.99
C ASN A 135 3.51 -3.49 -14.02
N ILE A 136 4.50 -4.26 -13.59
CA ILE A 136 5.93 -3.92 -13.72
C ILE A 136 6.62 -5.00 -14.54
N HIS A 137 7.36 -4.60 -15.58
CA HIS A 137 8.22 -5.48 -16.36
C HIS A 137 9.67 -5.01 -16.29
N VAL A 138 10.57 -5.85 -15.80
CA VAL A 138 12.01 -5.56 -15.70
C VAL A 138 12.78 -6.55 -16.57
N TYR A 139 13.23 -6.09 -17.73
CA TYR A 139 14.01 -6.92 -18.67
C TYR A 139 15.52 -6.93 -18.36
N GLY A 140 15.92 -6.39 -17.19
CA GLY A 140 17.26 -6.50 -16.62
C GLY A 140 17.26 -7.22 -15.26
N SER A 141 18.31 -7.03 -14.46
CA SER A 141 18.34 -7.47 -13.06
C SER A 141 17.50 -6.55 -12.19
N LEU A 142 16.56 -7.11 -11.44
CA LEU A 142 15.77 -6.38 -10.44
C LEU A 142 16.42 -6.57 -9.07
N ARG A 143 17.29 -5.63 -8.64
CA ARG A 143 17.96 -5.65 -7.32
C ARG A 143 17.33 -4.70 -6.30
N GLY A 144 16.62 -3.68 -6.78
CA GLY A 144 15.94 -2.71 -5.92
C GLY A 144 14.59 -3.22 -5.44
N ARG A 145 13.67 -2.28 -5.20
CA ARG A 145 12.30 -2.54 -4.76
C ARG A 145 11.31 -2.33 -5.90
N ALA A 146 10.39 -3.26 -6.10
CA ALA A 146 9.30 -3.16 -7.07
C ALA A 146 7.93 -3.21 -6.40
N LEU A 147 7.12 -2.19 -6.64
CA LEU A 147 5.78 -2.05 -6.07
C LEU A 147 4.77 -1.89 -7.21
N ALA A 148 4.07 -2.97 -7.56
CA ALA A 148 3.01 -2.98 -8.55
C ALA A 148 1.64 -2.83 -7.87
N GLY A 149 0.64 -2.41 -8.65
CA GLY A 149 -0.71 -2.26 -8.12
C GLY A 149 -0.82 -1.24 -6.99
N VAL A 150 -0.01 -0.17 -6.98
CA VAL A 150 0.08 0.72 -5.80
C VAL A 150 -1.20 1.49 -5.48
N LYS A 151 -2.15 1.54 -6.43
CA LYS A 151 -3.53 2.04 -6.22
C LYS A 151 -4.53 0.97 -5.77
N GLY A 152 -4.06 -0.22 -5.41
CA GLY A 152 -4.91 -1.34 -4.96
C GLY A 152 -5.33 -2.29 -6.07
N ASP A 153 -4.62 -2.31 -7.20
CA ASP A 153 -4.85 -3.32 -8.23
C ASP A 153 -4.22 -4.65 -7.80
N ILE A 154 -5.08 -5.57 -7.37
CA ILE A 154 -4.70 -6.92 -6.92
C ILE A 154 -4.33 -7.85 -8.09
N GLU A 155 -4.74 -7.51 -9.31
CA GLU A 155 -4.46 -8.29 -10.52
C GLU A 155 -3.12 -7.90 -11.16
N ALA A 156 -2.50 -6.83 -10.67
CA ALA A 156 -1.20 -6.37 -11.12
C ALA A 156 -0.11 -7.43 -10.88
N ARG A 157 0.87 -7.48 -11.77
CA ARG A 157 1.96 -8.45 -11.72
C ARG A 157 3.32 -7.78 -11.86
N ILE A 158 4.34 -8.45 -11.33
CA ILE A 158 5.74 -8.07 -11.52
C ILE A 158 6.42 -9.17 -12.32
N PHE A 159 7.01 -8.82 -13.44
CA PHE A 159 7.81 -9.72 -14.27
C PHE A 159 9.25 -9.25 -14.26
N CYS A 160 10.20 -10.17 -14.10
CA CYS A 160 11.60 -9.83 -14.24
C CYS A 160 12.41 -10.95 -14.89
N LYS A 161 13.47 -10.55 -15.60
CA LYS A 161 14.45 -11.48 -16.19
C LYS A 161 15.42 -12.07 -15.16
N SER A 162 15.67 -11.35 -14.08
CA SER A 162 16.54 -11.82 -12.99
C SER A 162 16.05 -11.24 -11.67
N MET A 163 15.41 -12.08 -10.87
CA MET A 163 14.90 -11.75 -9.54
C MET A 163 16.05 -11.70 -8.53
N GLU A 164 16.41 -10.49 -8.10
CA GLU A 164 17.40 -10.25 -7.05
C GLU A 164 16.87 -9.18 -6.06
N ALA A 165 15.55 -9.02 -5.99
CA ALA A 165 14.91 -7.84 -5.43
C ALA A 165 15.11 -7.75 -3.91
N GLU A 166 15.29 -6.52 -3.40
CA GLU A 166 15.19 -6.25 -1.96
C GLU A 166 13.76 -6.49 -1.44
N LEU A 167 12.77 -6.10 -2.26
CA LEU A 167 11.35 -6.22 -1.96
C LEU A 167 10.53 -6.23 -3.24
N VAL A 168 9.51 -7.09 -3.27
CA VAL A 168 8.42 -7.04 -4.26
C VAL A 168 7.09 -6.83 -3.54
N SER A 169 6.18 -6.06 -4.14
CA SER A 169 4.85 -5.82 -3.59
C SER A 169 3.79 -5.75 -4.67
N ILE A 170 2.61 -6.30 -4.39
CA ILE A 170 1.40 -6.18 -5.20
C ILE A 170 0.27 -5.72 -4.27
N ALA A 171 -0.39 -4.60 -4.60
CA ALA A 171 -1.51 -4.05 -3.83
C ALA A 171 -1.27 -3.87 -2.31
N GLY A 172 -0.01 -3.69 -1.90
CA GLY A 172 0.40 -3.53 -0.50
C GLY A 172 0.82 -4.82 0.21
N ASN A 173 0.65 -5.99 -0.43
CA ASN A 173 1.16 -7.27 0.06
C ASN A 173 2.60 -7.40 -0.45
N PHE A 174 3.56 -7.67 0.43
CA PHE A 174 4.98 -7.62 0.08
C PHE A 174 5.76 -8.85 0.52
N MET A 175 6.85 -9.11 -0.18
CA MET A 175 7.83 -10.14 0.15
C MET A 175 9.24 -9.53 0.10
N LEU A 176 10.07 -9.90 1.09
CA LEU A 176 11.45 -9.45 1.22
C LEU A 176 12.42 -10.41 0.53
N SER A 177 13.65 -9.93 0.30
CA SER A 177 14.74 -10.68 -0.33
C SER A 177 15.00 -12.06 0.25
N ASP A 178 14.85 -12.24 1.56
CA ASP A 178 15.17 -13.52 2.21
C ASP A 178 14.20 -14.62 1.78
N ALA A 179 12.90 -14.31 1.77
CA ALA A 179 11.88 -15.24 1.28
C ALA A 179 11.96 -15.46 -0.24
N LEU A 180 12.36 -14.43 -1.00
CA LEU A 180 12.58 -14.58 -2.44
C LEU A 180 13.72 -15.55 -2.73
N GLN A 181 14.84 -15.45 -2.00
CA GLN A 181 16.00 -16.33 -2.19
C GLN A 181 15.67 -17.82 -2.01
N ASP A 182 14.72 -18.14 -1.14
CA ASP A 182 14.27 -19.52 -0.91
C ASP A 182 13.39 -20.05 -2.06
N ILE A 183 12.80 -19.17 -2.87
CA ILE A 183 11.85 -19.52 -3.95
C ILE A 183 12.51 -19.38 -5.33
N VAL A 184 13.07 -18.21 -5.64
CA VAL A 184 13.76 -17.91 -6.90
C VAL A 184 14.83 -16.83 -6.71
N TRP A 185 16.01 -17.07 -7.25
CA TRP A 185 17.11 -16.09 -7.17
C TRP A 185 17.94 -16.10 -8.43
N LYS A 186 18.22 -14.90 -8.97
CA LYS A 186 18.99 -14.68 -10.20
C LYS A 186 18.42 -15.38 -11.43
N ASP A 187 17.13 -15.66 -11.43
CA ASP A 187 16.42 -16.29 -12.55
C ASP A 187 15.17 -15.49 -12.93
N SER A 188 14.59 -15.81 -14.09
CA SER A 188 13.38 -15.17 -14.60
C SER A 188 12.17 -15.63 -13.79
N ALA A 189 11.32 -14.68 -13.41
CA ALA A 189 10.16 -14.95 -12.56
C ALA A 189 9.04 -13.94 -12.80
N GLN A 190 7.82 -14.38 -12.48
CA GLN A 190 6.67 -13.52 -12.28
C GLN A 190 6.18 -13.61 -10.84
N VAL A 191 5.67 -12.49 -10.34
CA VAL A 191 5.00 -12.37 -9.04
C VAL A 191 3.55 -12.00 -9.31
N LEU A 192 2.63 -12.69 -8.64
CA LEU A 192 1.20 -12.40 -8.67
C LEU A 192 0.60 -12.58 -7.27
N LEU A 193 -0.60 -12.06 -7.06
CA LEU A 193 -1.33 -12.19 -5.81
C LEU A 193 -2.43 -13.26 -5.95
N VAL A 194 -2.44 -14.25 -5.05
CA VAL A 194 -3.48 -15.30 -4.96
C VAL A 194 -3.96 -15.36 -3.51
N ASP A 195 -5.27 -15.18 -3.28
CA ASP A 195 -5.86 -15.27 -1.93
C ASP A 195 -5.11 -14.44 -0.86
N ASP A 196 -4.76 -13.20 -1.18
CA ASP A 196 -3.96 -12.28 -0.35
C ASP A 196 -2.51 -12.75 -0.05
N SER A 197 -2.02 -13.79 -0.72
CA SER A 197 -0.63 -14.25 -0.64
C SER A 197 0.12 -14.00 -1.95
N LEU A 198 1.37 -13.57 -1.86
CA LEU A 198 2.22 -13.44 -3.05
C LEU A 198 2.71 -14.83 -3.47
N GLU A 199 2.46 -15.17 -4.73
CA GLU A 199 3.01 -16.35 -5.38
C GLU A 199 4.06 -15.94 -6.41
N ILE A 200 5.14 -16.71 -6.46
CA ILE A 200 6.24 -16.48 -7.38
C ILE A 200 6.41 -17.73 -8.24
N THR A 201 6.36 -17.56 -9.56
CA THR A 201 6.54 -18.64 -10.53
C THR A 201 7.66 -18.30 -11.51
N PRO A 202 8.53 -19.25 -11.87
CA PRO A 202 9.53 -19.06 -12.93
C PRO A 202 8.87 -18.79 -14.29
N LEU A 203 9.59 -18.08 -15.17
CA LEU A 203 9.17 -17.75 -16.56
C LEU A 203 9.99 -18.48 -17.62
#